data_AF-A0A836REY3-F1
#
_entry.id   AF-A0A836REY3-F1
#
_cell.length_a   1.000
_cell.length_b   1.000
_cell.length_c   1.000
_cell.angle_alpha   90.00
_cell.angle_beta   90.00
_cell.angle_gamma   90.00
#
_symmetry.space_group_name_H-M   'P 1'
#
loop_
_entity.id
_entity.type
_entity.pdbx_description
1 polymer ?
#
loop_
_entity_poly.entity_id
_entity_poly.type
_entity_poly.pdbx_seq_one_letter_code
_entity_poly.pdbx_strand_id
1 'polypeptide(L)'
;ELAEGGQVELTTTPFYHPILPLLWDKRSARQAMPGCSLPKHLDPYPEDMRWHLQQAVELHSAVFGALPQGMWPSEGSVSQEIIAPVAEVGIQWIATDEEILAQSTNGWVSRDEHGHIRHPEMLYRPWSVSDGSRQLQIIFRDHALSDLIGFQYQRSDPVAAASDLLGRVESIGRAVESQNAGRPALVPIILDGENCWEYYPDGGVQFLRTLYQDAARRTTIQPVRVCDYLEAHPATDRIGRLFAGSWISHNFSIWIGHDEDNTAWDLLHRAREFLKRADAEGQEADREQRERAWREIYIAEGSDWYWWFGDDHSSAQDALFDQLFRRHLQNVYELLDQPAPPELRRPICRGGRRALHSQPTAFLPVQVDGQKRYFEWVNAGRYISGSERGTMTLVSAGLIRAIYFGFDEKNLFLRIDTAKSARDDLKALDELRVRFLEPPETEIRIQGFREDRLTAKLYRHQRSVAKAAVSVAVERILELSVLFRDLKRESEQPVQFYVEAFSNRQSVERAPREGVIELTVPSPDFEMIMWQV
;
A
#
# COMPACT_ATOMS: atom_id res chain seq x y z
N GLU A 1 -32.54 -0.67 3.62
CA GLU A 1 -32.94 -2.00 3.11
C GLU A 1 -32.14 -3.17 3.68
N LEU A 2 -30.89 -3.45 3.26
CA LEU A 2 -30.15 -4.63 3.78
C LEU A 2 -29.94 -4.59 5.30
N ALA A 3 -29.59 -3.42 5.83
CA ALA A 3 -29.42 -3.21 7.27
C ALA A 3 -30.75 -3.35 8.03
N GLU A 4 -31.84 -2.79 7.50
CA GLU A 4 -33.20 -2.92 8.05
C GLU A 4 -33.69 -4.37 8.04
N GLY A 5 -33.33 -5.13 7.00
CA GLY A 5 -33.58 -6.57 6.89
C GLY A 5 -32.66 -7.43 7.77
N GLY A 6 -31.74 -6.83 8.53
CA GLY A 6 -30.84 -7.51 9.45
C GLY A 6 -29.70 -8.30 8.80
N GLN A 7 -29.48 -8.13 7.48
CA GLN A 7 -28.45 -8.89 6.75
C GLN A 7 -27.05 -8.31 6.93
N VAL A 8 -26.95 -7.00 7.13
CA VAL A 8 -25.68 -6.29 7.32
C VAL A 8 -25.76 -5.38 8.53
N GLU A 9 -24.61 -5.10 9.12
CA GLU A 9 -24.40 -3.99 10.05
C GLU A 9 -23.69 -2.87 9.27
N LEU A 10 -24.19 -1.64 9.42
CA LEU A 10 -23.53 -0.46 8.89
C LEU A 10 -22.78 0.20 10.04
N THR A 11 -21.47 0.33 9.88
CA THR A 11 -20.60 1.05 10.81
C THR A 11 -20.33 2.47 10.28
N THR A 12 -19.69 3.28 11.10
CA THR A 12 -19.17 4.58 10.68
C THR A 12 -17.64 4.62 10.73
N THR A 13 -17.05 5.69 10.21
CA THR A 13 -15.62 6.03 10.34
C THR A 13 -15.50 7.52 10.70
N PRO A 14 -14.42 8.01 11.34
CA PRO A 14 -14.19 9.44 11.53
C PRO A 14 -14.39 10.25 10.24
N PHE A 15 -15.03 11.42 10.33
CA PHE A 15 -15.72 12.05 9.19
C PHE A 15 -14.87 12.29 7.93
N TYR A 16 -13.69 12.91 8.04
CA TYR A 16 -12.74 13.02 6.92
C TYR A 16 -11.58 12.01 7.02
N HIS A 17 -11.81 10.88 7.69
CA HIS A 17 -10.83 9.81 7.85
C HIS A 17 -9.46 10.22 8.47
N PRO A 18 -9.38 11.10 9.49
CA PRO A 18 -8.10 11.42 10.12
C PRO A 18 -7.56 10.27 10.99
N ILE A 19 -6.24 10.23 11.18
CA ILE A 19 -5.60 9.33 12.16
C ILE A 19 -5.81 9.88 13.57
N LEU A 20 -6.87 9.42 14.25
CA LEU A 20 -7.29 9.92 15.56
C LEU A 20 -6.15 9.98 16.59
N PRO A 21 -5.29 8.94 16.77
CA PRO A 21 -4.18 9.02 17.71
C PRO A 21 -3.22 10.20 17.47
N LEU A 22 -3.01 10.60 16.22
CA LEU A 22 -2.11 11.70 15.85
C LEU A 22 -2.76 13.09 16.02
N LEU A 23 -4.09 13.18 15.89
CA LEU A 23 -4.82 14.39 16.29
C LEU A 23 -4.76 14.56 17.81
N TRP A 24 -4.91 13.48 18.58
CA TRP A 24 -4.85 13.54 20.04
C TRP A 24 -3.46 13.86 20.56
N ASP A 25 -2.44 13.10 20.16
CA ASP A 25 -1.06 13.34 20.53
C ASP A 25 -0.12 12.71 19.50
N LYS A 26 0.55 13.55 18.71
CA LYS A 26 1.54 13.13 17.70
C LYS A 26 2.70 12.33 18.31
N ARG A 27 2.95 12.47 19.63
CA ARG A 27 3.98 11.69 20.33
C ARG A 27 3.62 10.21 20.47
N SER A 28 2.35 9.84 20.31
CA SER A 28 1.90 8.44 20.29
C SER A 28 2.64 7.61 19.23
N ALA A 29 3.08 8.23 18.13
CA ALA A 29 3.93 7.61 17.12
C ALA A 29 5.22 7.00 17.67
N ARG A 30 5.80 7.57 18.74
CA ARG A 30 7.01 7.03 19.35
C ARG A 30 6.78 5.74 20.14
N GLN A 31 5.52 5.37 20.41
CA GLN A 31 5.24 4.09 21.03
C GLN A 31 5.56 2.94 20.08
N ALA A 32 5.15 3.04 18.81
CA ALA A 32 5.48 2.07 17.77
C ALA A 32 6.82 2.36 17.06
N MET A 33 7.26 3.62 17.05
CA MET A 33 8.45 4.07 16.34
C MET A 33 9.36 4.93 17.25
N PRO A 34 10.07 4.36 18.24
CA PRO A 34 10.78 5.13 19.28
C PRO A 34 11.77 6.19 18.78
N GLY A 35 12.32 6.01 17.57
CA GLY A 35 13.27 6.93 16.94
C GLY A 35 12.70 7.83 15.84
N CYS A 36 11.38 7.81 15.58
CA CYS A 36 10.82 8.61 14.50
C CYS A 36 10.99 10.13 14.76
N SER A 37 11.30 10.84 13.68
CA SER A 37 11.23 12.29 13.64
C SER A 37 9.77 12.71 13.76
N LEU A 38 9.51 13.74 14.56
CA LEU A 38 8.17 14.31 14.74
C LEU A 38 8.15 15.72 14.15
N PRO A 39 6.97 16.25 13.78
CA PRO A 39 6.84 17.63 13.35
C PRO A 39 7.28 18.59 14.45
N LYS A 40 7.60 19.83 14.06
CA LYS A 40 8.02 20.87 15.02
C LYS A 40 6.89 21.21 15.98
N HIS A 41 5.65 21.16 15.49
CA HIS A 41 4.45 21.43 16.26
C HIS A 41 3.79 20.14 16.73
N LEU A 42 3.75 19.96 18.05
CA LEU A 42 3.25 18.74 18.71
C LEU A 42 1.96 18.98 19.51
N ASP A 43 1.30 20.10 19.23
CA ASP A 43 0.08 20.50 19.88
C ASP A 43 -1.05 19.51 19.55
N PRO A 44 -1.87 19.14 20.54
CA PRO A 44 -3.00 18.24 20.37
C PRO A 44 -4.21 19.00 19.81
N TYR A 45 -5.04 18.33 19.00
CA TYR A 45 -6.28 18.85 18.42
C TYR A 45 -7.51 18.03 18.91
N PRO A 46 -7.78 17.99 20.23
CA PRO A 46 -8.86 17.17 20.79
C PRO A 46 -10.24 17.70 20.40
N GLU A 47 -10.39 19.00 20.14
CA GLU A 47 -11.61 19.58 19.59
C GLU A 47 -11.92 19.06 18.17
N ASP A 48 -10.91 18.94 17.31
CA ASP A 48 -11.06 18.50 15.92
C ASP A 48 -11.38 17.01 15.89
N MET A 49 -10.71 16.20 16.73
CA MET A 49 -11.07 14.80 16.95
C MET A 49 -12.54 14.63 17.32
N ARG A 50 -13.03 15.38 18.32
CA ARG A 50 -14.42 15.27 18.76
C ARG A 50 -15.38 15.69 17.65
N TRP A 51 -15.02 16.71 16.86
CA TRP A 51 -15.79 17.12 15.70
C TRP A 51 -15.90 15.98 14.69
N HIS A 52 -14.79 15.32 14.30
CA HIS A 52 -14.82 14.19 13.35
C HIS A 52 -15.67 13.03 13.84
N LEU A 53 -15.64 12.73 15.15
CA LEU A 53 -16.46 11.68 15.76
C LEU A 53 -17.95 12.05 15.77
N GLN A 54 -18.28 13.28 16.15
CA GLN A 54 -19.67 13.76 16.19
C GLN A 54 -20.28 13.81 14.79
N GLN A 55 -19.56 14.40 13.81
CA GLN A 55 -20.03 14.49 12.44
C GLN A 55 -20.21 13.12 11.78
N ALA A 56 -19.35 12.15 12.11
CA ALA A 56 -19.51 10.78 11.65
C ALA A 56 -20.85 10.17 12.13
N VAL A 57 -21.15 10.30 13.43
CA VAL A 57 -22.40 9.80 14.01
C VAL A 57 -23.63 10.54 13.47
N GLU A 58 -23.54 11.86 13.33
CA GLU A 58 -24.62 12.70 12.77
C GLU A 58 -24.91 12.33 11.32
N LEU A 59 -23.88 12.20 10.47
CA LEU A 59 -24.05 11.80 9.07
C LEU A 59 -24.64 10.41 8.96
N HIS A 60 -24.13 9.43 9.72
CA HIS A 60 -24.67 8.07 9.73
C HIS A 60 -26.16 8.09 10.13
N SER A 61 -26.51 8.82 11.18
CA SER A 61 -27.91 8.94 11.63
C SER A 61 -28.80 9.65 10.61
N ALA A 62 -28.30 10.67 9.92
CA ALA A 62 -29.05 11.39 8.90
C ALA A 62 -29.29 10.54 7.65
N VAL A 63 -28.31 9.72 7.26
CA VAL A 63 -28.38 8.88 6.04
C VAL A 63 -29.18 7.60 6.28
N PHE A 64 -28.98 6.93 7.42
CA PHE A 64 -29.54 5.60 7.68
C PHE A 64 -30.66 5.58 8.73
N GLY A 65 -30.96 6.71 9.39
CA GLY A 65 -32.04 6.81 10.38
C GLY A 65 -31.73 6.14 11.73
N ALA A 66 -30.50 5.66 11.94
CA ALA A 66 -30.06 4.99 13.17
C ALA A 66 -28.65 5.42 13.56
N LEU A 67 -28.35 5.38 14.86
CA LEU A 67 -26.99 5.63 15.37
C LEU A 67 -26.09 4.42 15.05
N PRO A 68 -24.83 4.64 14.64
CA PRO A 68 -23.88 3.56 14.44
C PRO A 68 -23.47 2.94 15.79
N GLN A 69 -23.45 1.62 15.89
CA GLN A 69 -22.95 0.92 17.07
C GLN A 69 -21.45 0.64 16.96
N GLY A 70 -20.98 0.35 15.75
CA GLY A 70 -19.58 0.10 15.44
C GLY A 70 -18.91 1.26 14.72
N MET A 71 -17.60 1.39 14.93
CA MET A 71 -16.76 2.30 14.16
C MET A 71 -15.51 1.56 13.65
N TRP A 72 -15.17 1.78 12.38
CA TRP A 72 -13.84 1.51 11.86
C TRP A 72 -13.00 2.78 12.12
N PRO A 73 -12.02 2.75 13.04
CA PRO A 73 -11.06 3.85 13.14
C PRO A 73 -10.30 3.94 11.82
N SER A 74 -10.01 5.16 11.35
CA SER A 74 -9.28 5.37 10.10
C SER A 74 -8.00 4.52 10.08
N GLU A 75 -7.84 3.67 9.08
CA GLU A 75 -6.67 2.77 8.95
C GLU A 75 -6.50 1.82 10.15
N GLY A 76 -7.59 1.44 10.81
CA GLY A 76 -7.55 0.67 12.06
C GLY A 76 -6.73 1.35 13.16
N SER A 77 -6.52 2.67 13.08
CA SER A 77 -5.60 3.40 13.96
C SER A 77 -6.19 3.62 15.34
N VAL A 78 -5.49 3.10 16.34
CA VAL A 78 -5.93 3.14 17.74
C VAL A 78 -4.81 3.59 18.68
N SER A 79 -5.20 4.08 19.85
CA SER A 79 -4.35 4.26 21.03
C SER A 79 -5.20 4.22 22.29
N GLN A 80 -4.58 4.13 23.46
CA GLN A 80 -5.32 4.13 24.74
C GLN A 80 -6.16 5.41 24.93
N GLU A 81 -5.66 6.53 24.43
CA GLU A 81 -6.20 7.86 24.69
C GLU A 81 -7.43 8.21 23.86
N ILE A 82 -7.70 7.49 22.76
CA ILE A 82 -8.90 7.73 21.94
C ILE A 82 -10.14 7.01 22.46
N ILE A 83 -9.98 6.10 23.43
CA ILE A 83 -11.06 5.22 23.91
C ILE A 83 -12.20 6.02 24.54
N ALA A 84 -11.91 6.97 25.42
CA ALA A 84 -12.94 7.79 26.03
C ALA A 84 -13.69 8.67 25.01
N PRO A 85 -13.03 9.47 24.14
CA PRO A 85 -13.71 10.24 23.10
C PRO A 85 -14.61 9.41 22.16
N VAL A 86 -14.16 8.23 21.74
CA VAL A 86 -14.94 7.34 20.86
C VAL A 86 -16.17 6.79 21.58
N ALA A 87 -16.03 6.37 22.84
CA ALA A 87 -17.15 5.90 23.65
C ALA A 87 -18.17 7.02 23.95
N GLU A 88 -17.72 8.26 24.08
CA GLU A 88 -18.57 9.41 24.40
C GLU A 88 -19.61 9.73 23.33
N VAL A 89 -19.30 9.47 22.07
CA VAL A 89 -20.24 9.67 20.95
C VAL A 89 -21.20 8.50 20.73
N GLY A 90 -21.19 7.50 21.64
CA GLY A 90 -22.15 6.38 21.65
C GLY A 90 -21.71 5.15 20.86
N ILE A 91 -20.49 5.13 20.32
CA ILE A 91 -19.90 3.93 19.74
C ILE A 91 -19.69 2.89 20.83
N GLN A 92 -20.03 1.63 20.52
CA GLN A 92 -19.96 0.51 21.44
C GLN A 92 -18.79 -0.42 21.14
N TRP A 93 -18.39 -0.50 19.87
CA TRP A 93 -17.29 -1.35 19.45
C TRP A 93 -16.45 -0.77 18.31
N ILE A 94 -15.17 -1.15 18.29
CA ILE A 94 -14.22 -0.83 17.21
C ILE A 94 -13.46 -2.08 16.77
N ALA A 95 -12.76 -2.01 15.63
CA ALA A 95 -11.87 -3.05 15.17
C ALA A 95 -10.48 -2.51 14.79
N THR A 96 -9.46 -3.36 14.90
CA THR A 96 -8.08 -3.08 14.48
C THR A 96 -7.35 -4.40 14.15
N ASP A 97 -6.04 -4.38 13.94
CA ASP A 97 -5.24 -5.54 13.55
C ASP A 97 -4.72 -6.38 14.73
N GLU A 98 -4.58 -7.69 14.53
CA GLU A 98 -4.02 -8.61 15.53
C GLU A 98 -2.62 -8.22 16.02
N GLU A 99 -1.81 -7.54 15.20
CA GLU A 99 -0.49 -7.09 15.64
C GLU A 99 -0.58 -6.02 16.74
N ILE A 100 -1.65 -5.21 16.77
CA ILE A 100 -1.93 -4.30 17.87
C ILE A 100 -2.28 -5.06 19.14
N LEU A 101 -3.03 -6.16 19.05
CA LEU A 101 -3.29 -7.04 20.19
C LEU A 101 -1.99 -7.69 20.69
N ALA A 102 -1.12 -8.11 19.78
CA ALA A 102 0.17 -8.69 20.12
C ALA A 102 1.02 -7.71 20.92
N GLN A 103 1.14 -6.45 20.48
CA GLN A 103 1.86 -5.43 21.24
C GLN A 103 1.17 -5.08 22.57
N SER A 104 -0.17 -4.99 22.57
CA SER A 104 -0.95 -4.67 23.78
C SER A 104 -0.87 -5.78 24.85
N THR A 105 -0.56 -7.00 24.45
CA THR A 105 -0.41 -8.17 25.33
C THR A 105 1.04 -8.59 25.55
N ASN A 106 2.01 -7.77 25.14
CA ASN A 106 3.45 -8.07 25.21
C ASN A 106 3.83 -9.42 24.56
N GLY A 107 3.21 -9.72 23.41
CA GLY A 107 3.43 -10.92 22.62
C GLY A 107 2.72 -12.17 23.16
N TRP A 108 1.89 -12.07 24.20
CA TRP A 108 1.14 -13.20 24.72
C TRP A 108 0.21 -13.80 23.66
N VAL A 109 -0.54 -12.95 22.95
CA VAL A 109 -1.33 -13.35 21.77
C VAL A 109 -0.59 -12.88 20.53
N SER A 110 0.05 -13.78 19.78
CA SER A 110 0.88 -13.41 18.63
C SER A 110 1.06 -14.57 17.66
N ARG A 111 1.40 -14.28 16.41
CA ARG A 111 1.87 -15.29 15.46
C ARG A 111 3.36 -15.57 15.64
N ASP A 112 3.74 -16.84 15.52
CA ASP A 112 5.14 -17.24 15.45
C ASP A 112 5.72 -17.10 14.02
N GLU A 113 7.01 -17.38 13.87
CA GLU A 113 7.73 -17.30 12.57
C GLU A 113 7.18 -18.25 11.49
N HIS A 114 6.37 -19.24 11.87
CA HIS A 114 5.73 -20.18 10.96
C HIS A 114 4.26 -19.80 10.68
N GLY A 115 3.78 -18.69 11.24
CA GLY A 115 2.41 -18.19 11.08
C GLY A 115 1.38 -18.81 12.02
N HIS A 116 1.79 -19.61 13.01
CA HIS A 116 0.88 -20.18 13.99
C HIS A 116 0.58 -19.19 15.10
N ILE A 117 -0.69 -19.06 15.47
CA ILE A 117 -1.12 -18.18 16.55
C ILE A 117 -0.88 -18.86 17.91
N ARG A 118 -0.19 -18.17 18.80
CA ARG A 118 -0.12 -18.48 20.23
C ARG A 118 -1.38 -17.96 20.90
N HIS A 119 -1.99 -18.80 21.73
CA HIS A 119 -3.27 -18.49 22.37
C HIS A 119 -4.37 -18.08 21.38
N PRO A 120 -4.66 -18.90 20.35
CA PRO A 120 -5.65 -18.57 19.32
C PRO A 120 -7.04 -18.28 19.90
N GLU A 121 -7.41 -18.93 21.00
CA GLU A 121 -8.64 -18.68 21.73
C GLU A 121 -8.82 -17.21 22.14
N MET A 122 -7.71 -16.50 22.35
CA MET A 122 -7.70 -15.09 22.77
C MET A 122 -7.75 -14.11 21.60
N LEU A 123 -7.38 -14.53 20.37
CA LEU A 123 -7.53 -13.69 19.18
C LEU A 123 -9.00 -13.67 18.72
N TYR A 124 -9.66 -14.83 18.72
CA TYR A 124 -11.01 -15.00 18.16
C TYR A 124 -12.13 -14.72 19.17
N ARG A 125 -11.94 -13.69 20.02
CA ARG A 125 -12.91 -13.22 21.00
C ARG A 125 -12.81 -11.70 21.16
N PRO A 126 -13.89 -11.02 21.60
CA PRO A 126 -13.85 -9.60 21.85
C PRO A 126 -13.13 -9.26 23.15
N TRP A 127 -12.44 -8.13 23.14
CA TRP A 127 -11.72 -7.58 24.28
C TRP A 127 -12.36 -6.29 24.76
N SER A 128 -12.18 -6.00 26.03
CA SER A 128 -12.61 -4.76 26.66
C SER A 128 -11.41 -3.84 26.85
N VAL A 129 -11.54 -2.60 26.40
CA VAL A 129 -10.62 -1.50 26.67
C VAL A 129 -11.37 -0.41 27.42
N SER A 130 -10.76 0.14 28.46
CA SER A 130 -11.36 1.17 29.30
C SER A 130 -10.43 2.34 29.51
N ASP A 131 -10.99 3.54 29.54
CA ASP A 131 -10.32 4.76 29.97
C ASP A 131 -11.24 5.51 30.94
N GLY A 132 -10.81 5.61 32.21
CA GLY A 132 -11.66 6.07 33.31
C GLY A 132 -12.94 5.24 33.46
N SER A 133 -14.10 5.89 33.37
CA SER A 133 -15.43 5.23 33.44
C SER A 133 -15.98 4.83 32.07
N ARG A 134 -15.25 5.10 30.98
CA ARG A 134 -15.64 4.76 29.61
C ARG A 134 -15.05 3.41 29.23
N GLN A 135 -15.81 2.65 28.45
CA GLN A 135 -15.44 1.31 28.02
C GLN A 135 -15.87 1.13 26.56
N LEU A 136 -15.02 0.44 25.79
CA LEU A 136 -15.30 0.00 24.43
C LEU A 136 -14.99 -1.49 24.29
N GLN A 137 -15.72 -2.15 23.41
CA GLN A 137 -15.37 -3.48 22.94
C GLN A 137 -14.48 -3.35 21.70
N ILE A 138 -13.46 -4.19 21.60
CA ILE A 138 -12.56 -4.22 20.45
C ILE A 138 -12.40 -5.65 19.94
N ILE A 139 -12.46 -5.79 18.62
CA ILE A 139 -12.18 -7.05 17.92
C ILE A 139 -10.93 -6.87 17.04
N PHE A 140 -10.23 -7.97 16.79
CA PHE A 140 -8.96 -7.95 16.08
C PHE A 140 -9.04 -8.78 14.81
N ARG A 141 -8.61 -8.18 13.69
CA ARG A 141 -8.52 -8.80 12.36
C ARG A 141 -7.63 -10.03 12.42
N ASP A 142 -8.08 -11.14 11.85
CA ASP A 142 -7.15 -12.19 11.42
C ASP A 142 -6.44 -11.70 10.15
N HIS A 143 -5.21 -11.21 10.33
CA HIS A 143 -4.42 -10.61 9.25
C HIS A 143 -4.17 -11.63 8.14
N ALA A 144 -3.76 -12.84 8.50
CA ALA A 144 -3.41 -13.89 7.55
C ALA A 144 -4.59 -14.29 6.65
N LEU A 145 -5.78 -14.52 7.21
CA LEU A 145 -6.98 -14.85 6.44
C LEU A 145 -7.45 -13.70 5.58
N SER A 146 -7.37 -12.47 6.09
CA SER A 146 -7.74 -11.27 5.33
C SER A 146 -6.81 -11.08 4.12
N ASP A 147 -5.51 -11.32 4.29
CA ASP A 147 -4.50 -11.27 3.24
C ASP A 147 -4.63 -12.38 2.19
N LEU A 148 -5.19 -13.54 2.55
CA LEU A 148 -5.51 -14.58 1.57
C LEU A 148 -6.48 -14.03 0.52
N ILE A 149 -7.54 -13.32 0.96
CA ILE A 149 -8.51 -12.68 0.07
C ILE A 149 -7.82 -11.59 -0.77
N GLY A 150 -7.03 -10.74 -0.10
CA GLY A 150 -6.37 -9.60 -0.73
C GLY A 150 -5.33 -9.98 -1.79
N PHE A 151 -4.54 -11.02 -1.54
CA PHE A 151 -3.30 -11.23 -2.30
C PHE A 151 -3.18 -12.60 -2.97
N GLN A 152 -3.80 -13.64 -2.43
CA GLN A 152 -3.58 -15.02 -2.88
C GLN A 152 -4.76 -15.57 -3.69
N TYR A 153 -5.98 -15.43 -3.18
CA TYR A 153 -7.19 -15.98 -3.79
C TYR A 153 -7.56 -15.34 -5.12
N GLN A 154 -7.14 -14.10 -5.37
CA GLN A 154 -7.25 -13.44 -6.68
C GLN A 154 -6.58 -14.22 -7.84
N ARG A 155 -5.66 -15.15 -7.53
CA ARG A 155 -4.96 -16.01 -8.52
C ARG A 155 -5.49 -17.45 -8.58
N SER A 156 -6.55 -17.75 -7.83
CA SER A 156 -7.08 -19.09 -7.63
C SER A 156 -8.47 -19.23 -8.26
N ASP A 157 -8.96 -20.47 -8.38
CA ASP A 157 -10.37 -20.70 -8.70
C ASP A 157 -11.27 -20.12 -7.59
N PRO A 158 -12.24 -19.24 -7.89
CA PRO A 158 -13.05 -18.56 -6.89
C PRO A 158 -13.85 -19.50 -5.97
N VAL A 159 -14.31 -20.65 -6.49
CA VAL A 159 -15.10 -21.62 -5.72
C VAL A 159 -14.19 -22.40 -4.77
N ALA A 160 -13.04 -22.86 -5.25
CA ALA A 160 -12.04 -23.53 -4.43
C ALA A 160 -11.50 -22.60 -3.33
N ALA A 161 -11.24 -21.33 -3.65
CA ALA A 161 -10.79 -20.32 -2.69
C ALA A 161 -11.81 -20.08 -1.57
N ALA A 162 -13.10 -19.94 -1.91
CA ALA A 162 -14.16 -19.79 -0.91
C ALA A 162 -14.27 -21.02 0.01
N SER A 163 -14.17 -22.24 -0.57
CA SER A 163 -14.19 -23.47 0.21
C SER A 163 -12.96 -23.62 1.12
N ASP A 164 -11.77 -23.22 0.66
CA ASP A 164 -10.54 -23.21 1.47
C ASP A 164 -10.67 -22.26 2.66
N LEU A 165 -11.17 -21.03 2.42
CA LEU A 165 -11.38 -20.05 3.47
C LEU A 165 -12.34 -20.57 4.56
N LEU A 166 -13.49 -21.12 4.17
CA LEU A 166 -14.43 -21.72 5.13
C LEU A 166 -13.82 -22.91 5.87
N GLY A 167 -13.03 -23.74 5.19
CA GLY A 167 -12.31 -24.84 5.84
C GLY A 167 -11.31 -24.36 6.91
N ARG A 168 -10.66 -23.22 6.69
CA ARG A 168 -9.78 -22.58 7.68
C ARG A 168 -10.56 -22.04 8.86
N VAL A 169 -11.69 -21.35 8.62
CA VAL A 169 -12.59 -20.85 9.69
C VAL A 169 -13.10 -21.99 10.57
N GLU A 170 -13.51 -23.12 9.99
CA GLU A 170 -13.92 -24.30 10.78
C GLU A 170 -12.77 -24.89 11.59
N SER A 171 -11.55 -24.89 11.03
CA SER A 171 -10.37 -25.39 11.71
C SER A 171 -10.00 -24.53 12.91
N ILE A 172 -10.15 -23.21 12.79
CA ILE A 172 -10.03 -22.26 13.90
C ILE A 172 -11.06 -22.58 14.98
N GLY A 173 -12.35 -22.71 14.60
CA GLY A 173 -13.42 -23.04 15.55
C GLY A 173 -13.12 -24.31 16.36
N ARG A 174 -12.71 -25.39 15.68
CA ARG A 174 -12.31 -26.66 16.33
C ARG A 174 -11.10 -26.50 17.25
N ALA A 175 -10.12 -25.69 16.85
CA ALA A 175 -8.88 -25.52 17.61
C ALA A 175 -9.10 -24.80 18.94
N VAL A 176 -10.05 -23.86 18.99
CA VAL A 176 -10.31 -23.02 20.17
C VAL A 176 -11.49 -23.48 21.02
N GLU A 177 -12.32 -24.40 20.52
CA GLU A 177 -13.57 -24.85 21.16
C GLU A 177 -13.40 -25.22 22.65
N SER A 178 -12.39 -26.04 22.96
CA SER A 178 -12.15 -26.52 24.34
C SER A 178 -11.66 -25.42 25.30
N GLN A 179 -11.08 -24.34 24.76
CA GLN A 179 -10.48 -23.25 25.53
C GLN A 179 -11.38 -22.00 25.60
N ASN A 180 -12.47 -21.97 24.83
CA ASN A 180 -13.42 -20.86 24.77
C ASN A 180 -14.60 -20.99 25.73
N ALA A 181 -14.61 -21.98 26.64
CA ALA A 181 -15.63 -22.14 27.69
C ALA A 181 -17.09 -22.12 27.15
N GLY A 182 -17.32 -22.66 25.96
CA GLY A 182 -18.63 -22.68 25.31
C GLY A 182 -19.00 -21.40 24.55
N ARG A 183 -18.15 -20.36 24.56
CA ARG A 183 -18.31 -19.17 23.71
C ARG A 183 -17.96 -19.53 22.25
N PRO A 184 -18.83 -19.26 21.26
CA PRO A 184 -18.47 -19.43 19.85
C PRO A 184 -17.30 -18.52 19.47
N ALA A 185 -16.34 -19.01 18.69
CA ALA A 185 -15.25 -18.17 18.19
C ALA A 185 -15.78 -17.11 17.21
N LEU A 186 -15.37 -15.86 17.38
CA LEU A 186 -15.59 -14.80 16.40
C LEU A 186 -14.33 -14.71 15.54
N VAL A 187 -14.44 -14.91 14.22
CA VAL A 187 -13.31 -14.82 13.28
C VAL A 187 -13.45 -13.56 12.44
N PRO A 188 -12.80 -12.43 12.81
CA PRO A 188 -12.92 -11.18 12.07
C PRO A 188 -12.03 -11.23 10.83
N ILE A 189 -12.64 -11.16 9.66
CA ILE A 189 -11.96 -10.98 8.38
C ILE A 189 -12.26 -9.56 7.93
N ILE A 190 -11.25 -8.70 7.92
CA ILE A 190 -11.41 -7.25 7.72
C ILE A 190 -10.46 -6.83 6.60
N LEU A 191 -10.99 -6.15 5.58
CA LEU A 191 -10.28 -5.72 4.40
C LEU A 191 -10.97 -4.49 3.80
N ASP A 192 -10.23 -3.75 2.98
CA ASP A 192 -10.81 -2.65 2.20
C ASP A 192 -11.86 -3.14 1.22
N GLY A 193 -12.87 -2.30 1.00
CA GLY A 193 -14.02 -2.62 0.17
C GLY A 193 -13.73 -2.66 -1.32
N GLU A 194 -12.61 -2.06 -1.77
CA GLU A 194 -12.27 -1.81 -3.16
C GLU A 194 -11.02 -2.59 -3.63
N ASN A 195 -10.00 -2.72 -2.78
CA ASN A 195 -8.62 -2.95 -3.23
C ASN A 195 -8.35 -4.31 -3.90
N CYS A 196 -9.03 -5.39 -3.50
CA CYS A 196 -8.68 -6.72 -4.02
C CYS A 196 -9.51 -7.15 -5.23
N TRP A 197 -10.67 -6.54 -5.47
CA TRP A 197 -11.67 -7.10 -6.38
C TRP A 197 -11.31 -6.94 -7.85
N GLU A 198 -10.60 -5.88 -8.23
CA GLU A 198 -10.16 -5.63 -9.61
C GLU A 198 -9.24 -6.73 -10.18
N TYR A 199 -8.59 -7.49 -9.29
CA TYR A 199 -7.70 -8.59 -9.65
C TYR A 199 -8.42 -9.94 -9.80
N TYR A 200 -9.67 -10.05 -9.34
CA TYR A 200 -10.47 -11.24 -9.56
C TYR A 200 -11.07 -11.21 -10.98
N PRO A 201 -11.15 -12.34 -11.69
CA PRO A 201 -11.63 -12.39 -13.08
C PRO A 201 -13.01 -11.76 -13.33
N ASP A 202 -13.87 -11.72 -12.31
CA ASP A 202 -15.24 -11.20 -12.37
C ASP A 202 -15.54 -10.14 -11.30
N GLY A 203 -14.50 -9.46 -10.78
CA GLY A 203 -14.68 -8.48 -9.70
C GLY A 203 -15.02 -9.12 -8.35
N GLY A 204 -14.71 -10.41 -8.14
CA GLY A 204 -14.92 -11.12 -6.88
C GLY A 204 -16.34 -11.66 -6.69
N VAL A 205 -17.24 -11.48 -7.66
CA VAL A 205 -18.66 -11.84 -7.54
C VAL A 205 -18.85 -13.33 -7.28
N GLN A 206 -18.17 -14.20 -8.04
CA GLN A 206 -18.27 -15.65 -7.87
C GLN A 206 -17.70 -16.11 -6.52
N PHE A 207 -16.58 -15.52 -6.08
CA PHE A 207 -15.98 -15.81 -4.78
C PHE A 207 -16.94 -15.45 -3.64
N LEU A 208 -17.43 -14.20 -3.58
CA LEU A 208 -18.31 -13.71 -2.52
C LEU A 208 -19.64 -14.48 -2.48
N ARG A 209 -20.27 -14.73 -3.64
CA ARG A 209 -21.52 -15.51 -3.70
C ARG A 209 -21.32 -16.92 -3.18
N THR A 210 -20.24 -17.58 -3.57
CA THR A 210 -19.93 -18.93 -3.10
C THR A 210 -19.68 -18.93 -1.59
N LEU A 211 -18.85 -17.99 -1.12
CA LEU A 211 -18.50 -17.83 0.29
C LEU A 211 -19.74 -17.70 1.18
N TYR A 212 -20.64 -16.76 0.89
CA TYR A 212 -21.83 -16.53 1.72
C TYR A 212 -22.86 -17.66 1.59
N GLN A 213 -23.06 -18.23 0.40
CA GLN A 213 -23.99 -19.35 0.21
C GLN A 213 -23.54 -20.60 0.97
N ASP A 214 -22.25 -20.93 0.91
CA ASP A 214 -21.71 -22.10 1.58
C ASP A 214 -21.61 -21.87 3.09
N ALA A 215 -21.25 -20.65 3.54
CA ALA A 215 -21.27 -20.30 4.95
C ALA A 215 -22.67 -20.45 5.56
N ALA A 216 -23.71 -19.97 4.88
CA ALA A 216 -25.10 -20.07 5.35
C ALA A 216 -25.65 -21.51 5.38
N ARG A 217 -25.03 -22.46 4.66
CA ARG A 217 -25.44 -23.87 4.62
C ARG A 217 -24.71 -24.73 5.65
N ARG A 218 -23.56 -24.30 6.15
CA ARG A 218 -22.76 -25.03 7.13
C ARG A 218 -23.38 -24.88 8.52
N THR A 219 -23.40 -25.95 9.31
CA THR A 219 -23.87 -25.93 10.71
C THR A 219 -22.78 -25.51 11.69
N THR A 220 -21.53 -25.49 11.23
CA THR A 220 -20.29 -25.19 11.97
C THR A 220 -19.88 -23.72 11.89
N ILE A 221 -20.46 -22.96 10.95
CA ILE A 221 -20.18 -21.55 10.71
C ILE A 221 -21.51 -20.81 10.72
N GLN A 222 -21.52 -19.66 11.39
CA GLN A 222 -22.65 -18.75 11.36
C GLN A 222 -22.15 -17.36 10.96
N PRO A 223 -22.49 -16.85 9.77
CA PRO A 223 -22.34 -15.44 9.45
C PRO A 223 -23.15 -14.61 10.46
N VAL A 224 -22.52 -13.60 11.06
CA VAL A 224 -23.13 -12.82 12.14
C VAL A 224 -22.72 -11.35 12.02
N ARG A 225 -23.62 -10.44 12.41
CA ARG A 225 -23.28 -9.02 12.60
C ARG A 225 -22.47 -8.89 13.89
N VAL A 226 -21.50 -7.98 13.92
CA VAL A 226 -20.62 -7.85 15.08
C VAL A 226 -21.43 -7.41 16.30
N CYS A 227 -22.37 -6.47 16.14
CA CYS A 227 -23.26 -6.04 17.22
C CYS A 227 -24.05 -7.20 17.85
N ASP A 228 -24.67 -8.06 17.04
CA ASP A 228 -25.44 -9.22 17.53
C ASP A 228 -24.54 -10.20 18.31
N TYR A 229 -23.32 -10.44 17.81
CA TYR A 229 -22.38 -11.31 18.50
C TYR A 229 -21.95 -10.70 19.85
N LEU A 230 -21.63 -9.40 19.87
CA LEU A 230 -21.17 -8.70 21.07
C LEU A 230 -22.28 -8.53 22.12
N GLU A 231 -23.54 -8.42 21.72
CA GLU A 231 -24.68 -8.39 22.64
C GLU A 231 -24.86 -9.76 23.32
N ALA A 232 -24.75 -10.85 22.56
CA ALA A 232 -24.88 -12.21 23.08
C ALA A 232 -23.63 -12.68 23.87
N HIS A 233 -22.44 -12.22 23.46
CA HIS A 233 -21.15 -12.66 24.00
C HIS A 233 -20.22 -11.47 24.26
N PRO A 234 -20.57 -10.60 25.22
CA PRO A 234 -19.81 -9.38 25.48
C PRO A 234 -18.38 -9.66 25.92
N ALA A 235 -17.50 -8.71 25.66
CA ALA A 235 -16.10 -8.76 26.05
C ALA A 235 -15.94 -8.89 27.58
N THR A 236 -15.26 -9.97 27.99
CA THR A 236 -14.93 -10.25 29.40
C THR A 236 -13.46 -10.03 29.69
N ASP A 237 -12.60 -10.28 28.70
CA ASP A 237 -11.15 -10.16 28.79
C ASP A 237 -10.75 -8.69 28.61
N ARG A 238 -9.81 -8.20 29.43
CA ARG A 238 -9.42 -6.79 29.47
C ARG A 238 -8.01 -6.58 28.94
N ILE A 239 -7.84 -5.59 28.07
CA ILE A 239 -6.52 -5.08 27.69
C ILE A 239 -6.14 -4.01 28.71
N GLY A 240 -4.96 -4.17 29.33
CA GLY A 240 -4.49 -3.24 30.36
C GLY A 240 -4.16 -1.85 29.79
N ARG A 241 -3.43 -1.80 28.67
CA ARG A 241 -3.16 -0.59 27.92
C ARG A 241 -3.16 -0.92 26.43
N LEU A 242 -4.02 -0.26 25.66
CA LEU A 242 -4.05 -0.44 24.21
C LEU A 242 -2.80 0.16 23.57
N PHE A 243 -2.14 -0.62 22.73
CA PHE A 243 -0.98 -0.17 21.98
C PHE A 243 -1.36 0.86 20.92
N ALA A 244 -0.54 1.90 20.75
CA ALA A 244 -0.75 2.92 19.74
C ALA A 244 -0.18 2.47 18.39
N GLY A 245 -1.03 2.26 17.40
CA GLY A 245 -0.63 1.86 16.05
C GLY A 245 -1.82 1.73 15.11
N SER A 246 -1.54 1.40 13.85
CA SER A 246 -2.55 1.16 12.80
C SER A 246 -2.59 -0.30 12.38
N TRP A 247 -3.52 -0.65 11.50
CA TRP A 247 -3.54 -1.99 10.89
C TRP A 247 -2.40 -2.25 9.90
N ILE A 248 -1.65 -1.22 9.51
CA ILE A 248 -0.49 -1.32 8.64
C ILE A 248 0.76 -1.33 9.51
N SER A 249 1.46 -2.48 9.50
CA SER A 249 2.76 -2.63 10.18
C SER A 249 2.73 -2.25 11.66
N HIS A 250 1.58 -2.39 12.32
CA HIS A 250 1.31 -1.99 13.71
C HIS A 250 1.83 -0.60 14.11
N ASN A 251 1.94 0.37 13.20
CA ASN A 251 2.58 1.66 13.46
C ASN A 251 1.92 2.82 12.71
N PHE A 252 2.53 4.01 12.70
CA PHE A 252 2.01 5.20 12.02
C PHE A 252 2.96 5.76 10.94
N SER A 253 3.92 4.98 10.43
CA SER A 253 4.99 5.47 9.54
C SER A 253 4.45 6.11 8.26
N ILE A 254 3.28 5.65 7.80
CA ILE A 254 2.60 6.20 6.62
C ILE A 254 2.14 7.64 6.83
N TRP A 255 1.81 8.05 8.08
CA TRP A 255 1.17 9.33 8.34
C TRP A 255 2.00 10.30 9.17
N ILE A 256 3.13 9.84 9.71
CA ILE A 256 4.08 10.66 10.48
C ILE A 256 5.44 9.97 10.57
N GLY A 257 6.51 10.75 10.42
CA GLY A 257 7.88 10.24 10.56
C GLY A 257 8.81 10.78 9.49
N HIS A 258 8.33 10.86 8.25
CA HIS A 258 9.10 11.38 7.14
C HIS A 258 9.13 12.91 7.15
N ASP A 259 10.14 13.47 6.47
CA ASP A 259 10.31 14.93 6.36
C ASP A 259 9.10 15.59 5.70
N GLU A 260 8.47 14.91 4.74
CA GLU A 260 7.29 15.38 4.02
C GLU A 260 6.05 15.36 4.93
N ASP A 261 5.76 14.26 5.62
CA ASP A 261 4.66 14.17 6.60
C ASP A 261 4.78 15.24 7.66
N ASN A 262 5.98 15.39 8.22
CA ASN A 262 6.26 16.36 9.27
C ASN A 262 6.11 17.80 8.75
N THR A 263 6.50 18.06 7.50
CA THR A 263 6.26 19.36 6.86
C THR A 263 4.77 19.60 6.66
N ALA A 264 3.99 18.61 6.24
CA ALA A 264 2.55 18.72 6.08
C ALA A 264 1.85 19.01 7.42
N TRP A 265 2.19 18.28 8.49
CA TRP A 265 1.70 18.55 9.85
C TRP A 265 2.05 19.95 10.34
N ASP A 266 3.27 20.44 10.09
CA ASP A 266 3.69 21.79 10.46
C ASP A 266 2.90 22.88 9.69
N LEU A 267 2.62 22.66 8.41
CA LEU A 267 1.81 23.58 7.60
C LEU A 267 0.34 23.60 8.05
N LEU A 268 -0.24 22.43 8.31
CA LEU A 268 -1.59 22.29 8.86
C LEU A 268 -1.70 23.01 10.21
N HIS A 269 -0.75 22.81 11.11
CA HIS A 269 -0.71 23.48 12.41
C HIS A 269 -0.74 25.01 12.27
N ARG A 270 0.08 25.56 11.36
CA ARG A 270 0.15 27.02 11.15
C ARG A 270 -1.15 27.59 10.59
N ALA A 271 -1.80 26.90 9.66
CA ALA A 271 -3.10 27.31 9.12
C ALA A 271 -4.19 27.27 10.19
N ARG A 272 -4.20 26.20 11.00
CA ARG A 272 -5.13 26.03 12.12
C ARG A 272 -4.96 27.10 13.20
N GLU A 273 -3.72 27.38 13.62
CA GLU A 273 -3.44 28.41 14.63
C GLU A 273 -3.77 29.82 14.13
N PHE A 274 -3.61 30.07 12.82
CA PHE A 274 -4.11 31.31 12.22
C PHE A 274 -5.63 31.44 12.37
N LEU A 275 -6.39 30.41 12.01
CA LEU A 275 -7.85 30.42 12.10
C LEU A 275 -8.33 30.56 13.56
N LYS A 276 -7.70 29.81 14.48
CA LYS A 276 -8.00 29.89 15.92
C LYS A 276 -7.75 31.28 16.51
N ARG A 277 -6.70 31.98 16.07
CA ARG A 277 -6.46 33.38 16.48
C ARG A 277 -7.49 34.33 15.92
N ALA A 278 -7.86 34.19 14.64
CA ALA A 278 -8.92 34.99 14.02
C ALA A 278 -10.29 34.79 14.69
N ASP A 279 -10.56 33.60 15.23
CA ASP A 279 -11.72 33.33 16.11
C ASP A 279 -11.63 34.05 17.45
N ALA A 280 -10.47 34.00 18.11
CA ALA A 280 -10.28 34.66 19.40
C ALA A 280 -10.31 36.20 19.31
N GLU A 281 -9.81 36.77 18.22
CA GLU A 281 -9.70 38.22 17.99
C GLU A 281 -10.99 38.85 17.43
N GLY A 282 -12.00 38.03 17.10
CA GLY A 282 -13.30 38.53 16.65
C GLY A 282 -13.25 39.24 15.28
N GLN A 283 -12.33 38.84 14.41
CA GLN A 283 -12.17 39.41 13.07
C GLN A 283 -13.51 39.49 12.30
N GLU A 284 -13.76 40.53 11.51
CA GLU A 284 -15.04 40.66 10.78
C GLU A 284 -15.12 39.66 9.60
N ALA A 285 -15.29 38.38 9.89
CA ALA A 285 -15.67 37.34 8.95
C ALA A 285 -17.07 36.83 9.32
N ASP A 286 -17.95 36.69 8.33
CA ASP A 286 -19.27 36.13 8.55
C ASP A 286 -19.16 34.68 9.06
N ARG A 287 -20.14 34.25 9.85
CA ARG A 287 -20.18 32.92 10.46
C ARG A 287 -20.02 31.82 9.42
N GLU A 288 -20.66 31.96 8.25
CA GLU A 288 -20.55 30.99 7.16
C GLU A 288 -19.13 30.88 6.62
N GLN A 289 -18.42 32.01 6.46
CA GLN A 289 -17.02 32.02 6.02
C GLN A 289 -16.12 31.26 7.01
N ARG A 290 -16.33 31.48 8.31
CA ARG A 290 -15.59 30.79 9.37
C ARG A 290 -15.86 29.29 9.38
N GLU A 291 -17.12 28.88 9.26
CA GLU A 291 -17.49 27.46 9.19
C GLU A 291 -16.87 26.78 7.96
N ARG A 292 -16.81 27.48 6.83
CA ARG A 292 -16.10 26.99 5.63
C ARG A 292 -14.59 26.89 5.86
N ALA A 293 -13.97 27.86 6.52
CA ALA A 293 -12.54 27.83 6.80
C ALA A 293 -12.16 26.66 7.75
N TRP A 294 -12.96 26.41 8.78
CA TRP A 294 -12.78 25.23 9.64
C TRP A 294 -12.96 23.92 8.89
N ARG A 295 -13.92 23.86 7.95
CA ARG A 295 -14.09 22.69 7.09
C ARG A 295 -12.85 22.38 6.26
N GLU A 296 -12.16 23.40 5.74
CA GLU A 296 -10.89 23.20 5.02
C GLU A 296 -9.79 22.60 5.92
N ILE A 297 -9.74 22.96 7.21
CA ILE A 297 -8.86 22.31 8.20
C ILE A 297 -9.24 20.85 8.35
N TYR A 298 -10.52 20.54 8.58
CA TYR A 298 -10.97 19.16 8.79
C TYR A 298 -10.75 18.27 7.55
N ILE A 299 -10.87 18.83 6.34
CA ILE A 299 -10.52 18.12 5.10
C ILE A 299 -9.02 17.82 5.07
N ALA A 300 -8.17 18.81 5.40
CA ALA A 300 -6.72 18.66 5.39
C ALA A 300 -6.19 17.71 6.49
N GLU A 301 -6.97 17.40 7.51
CA GLU A 301 -6.63 16.39 8.53
C GLU A 301 -6.79 14.94 8.07
N GLY A 302 -7.43 14.70 6.91
CA GLY A 302 -7.67 13.37 6.38
C GLY A 302 -6.38 12.60 6.10
N SER A 303 -6.38 11.30 6.42
CA SER A 303 -5.19 10.45 6.31
C SER A 303 -4.71 10.27 4.86
N ASP A 304 -5.62 10.35 3.88
CA ASP A 304 -5.33 10.19 2.45
C ASP A 304 -4.29 11.18 1.93
N TRP A 305 -4.20 12.39 2.48
CA TRP A 305 -3.17 13.35 2.07
C TRP A 305 -1.77 12.86 2.42
N TYR A 306 -1.65 12.30 3.62
CA TYR A 306 -0.38 11.83 4.16
C TYR A 306 0.06 10.51 3.54
N TRP A 307 -0.88 9.71 3.02
CA TRP A 307 -0.58 8.49 2.27
C TRP A 307 0.42 8.71 1.12
N TRP A 308 0.38 9.89 0.50
CA TRP A 308 1.23 10.26 -0.65
C TRP A 308 2.50 11.03 -0.27
N PHE A 309 2.72 11.31 1.02
CA PHE A 309 3.93 11.95 1.50
C PHE A 309 4.96 10.89 1.94
N GLY A 310 6.23 11.19 1.71
CA GLY A 310 7.33 10.29 2.06
C GLY A 310 7.62 9.21 1.01
N ASP A 311 8.40 8.20 1.41
CA ASP A 311 8.97 7.20 0.50
C ASP A 311 8.14 5.90 0.39
N ASP A 312 7.04 5.81 1.13
CA ASP A 312 6.28 4.56 1.30
C ASP A 312 5.37 4.26 0.11
N HIS A 313 4.72 5.28 -0.44
CA HIS A 313 3.79 5.16 -1.58
C HIS A 313 4.01 6.28 -2.58
N SER A 314 3.78 5.98 -3.86
CA SER A 314 3.86 6.97 -4.94
C SER A 314 2.87 6.61 -6.05
N SER A 315 2.35 7.63 -6.71
CA SER A 315 1.45 7.56 -7.84
C SER A 315 1.90 8.50 -8.96
N ALA A 316 1.30 8.37 -10.14
CA ALA A 316 1.47 9.36 -11.20
C ALA A 316 0.91 10.76 -10.85
N GLN A 317 0.18 10.88 -9.73
CA GLN A 317 -0.58 12.06 -9.33
C GLN A 317 -0.11 12.68 -8.00
N ASP A 318 1.05 12.29 -7.46
CA ASP A 318 1.52 12.80 -6.15
C ASP A 318 1.59 14.34 -6.11
N ALA A 319 2.03 14.95 -7.22
CA ALA A 319 2.05 16.41 -7.36
C ALA A 319 0.66 17.06 -7.30
N LEU A 320 -0.37 16.35 -7.78
CA LEU A 320 -1.75 16.82 -7.70
C LEU A 320 -2.28 16.73 -6.26
N PHE A 321 -2.05 15.60 -5.57
CA PHE A 321 -2.45 15.44 -4.17
C PHE A 321 -1.76 16.46 -3.26
N ASP A 322 -0.45 16.68 -3.41
CA ASP A 322 0.29 17.74 -2.73
C ASP A 322 -0.31 19.13 -3.01
N GLN A 323 -0.62 19.43 -4.27
CA GLN A 323 -1.25 20.71 -4.64
C GLN A 323 -2.63 20.89 -3.99
N LEU A 324 -3.46 19.84 -3.97
CA LEU A 324 -4.80 19.87 -3.39
C LEU A 324 -4.74 20.05 -1.87
N PHE A 325 -3.89 19.30 -1.17
CA PHE A 325 -3.64 19.48 0.26
C PHE A 325 -3.25 20.93 0.58
N ARG A 326 -2.23 21.46 -0.12
CA ARG A 326 -1.80 22.84 0.07
C ARG A 326 -2.88 23.85 -0.33
N ARG A 327 -3.78 23.52 -1.26
CA ARG A 327 -4.89 24.38 -1.65
C ARG A 327 -5.92 24.49 -0.53
N HIS A 328 -6.24 23.40 0.17
CA HIS A 328 -7.10 23.45 1.35
C HIS A 328 -6.52 24.40 2.42
N LEU A 329 -5.22 24.29 2.70
CA LEU A 329 -4.56 25.21 3.64
C LEU A 329 -4.56 26.67 3.15
N GLN A 330 -4.42 26.92 1.85
CA GLN A 330 -4.52 28.29 1.29
C GLN A 330 -5.94 28.85 1.41
N ASN A 331 -6.96 28.02 1.17
CA ASN A 331 -8.37 28.42 1.27
C ASN A 331 -8.70 28.96 2.66
N VAL A 332 -8.10 28.43 3.73
CA VAL A 332 -8.27 28.95 5.11
C VAL A 332 -7.94 30.43 5.19
N TYR A 333 -6.84 30.88 4.58
CA TYR A 333 -6.46 32.29 4.58
C TYR A 333 -7.34 33.12 3.65
N GLU A 334 -7.59 32.61 2.44
CA GLU A 334 -8.39 33.30 1.41
C GLU A 334 -9.85 33.53 1.87
N LEU A 335 -10.45 32.59 2.61
CA LEU A 335 -11.81 32.73 3.15
C LEU A 335 -11.94 33.81 4.22
N LEU A 336 -10.83 34.19 4.86
CA LEU A 336 -10.73 35.28 5.84
C LEU A 336 -10.12 36.56 5.23
N ASP A 337 -10.10 36.64 3.89
CA ASP A 337 -9.56 37.76 3.11
C ASP A 337 -8.10 38.10 3.47
N GLN A 338 -7.32 37.09 3.88
CA GLN A 338 -5.89 37.20 4.16
C GLN A 338 -5.05 36.51 3.09
N PRO A 339 -3.87 37.06 2.74
CA PRO A 339 -2.97 36.41 1.80
C PRO A 339 -2.37 35.13 2.42
N ALA A 340 -2.47 34.02 1.68
CA ALA A 340 -1.84 32.77 2.10
C ALA A 340 -0.30 32.89 2.19
N PRO A 341 0.35 32.30 3.22
CA PRO A 341 1.79 32.31 3.36
C PRO A 341 2.52 31.77 2.11
N PRO A 342 3.65 32.37 1.69
CA PRO A 342 4.39 31.93 0.51
C PRO A 342 4.86 30.47 0.56
N GLU A 343 5.06 29.91 1.76
CA GLU A 343 5.45 28.51 1.92
C GLU A 343 4.41 27.53 1.37
N LEU A 344 3.12 27.85 1.41
CA LEU A 344 2.05 26.99 0.87
C LEU A 344 2.06 26.91 -0.67
N ARG A 345 2.83 27.77 -1.34
CA ARG A 345 3.04 27.69 -2.78
C ARG A 345 4.19 26.75 -3.16
N ARG A 346 5.00 26.33 -2.18
CA ARG A 346 6.11 25.39 -2.39
C ARG A 346 5.57 23.96 -2.21
N PRO A 347 5.79 23.06 -3.18
CA PRO A 347 5.46 21.64 -3.02
C PRO A 347 6.07 21.06 -1.75
N ILE A 348 5.30 20.24 -1.04
CA ILE A 348 5.80 19.46 0.11
C ILE A 348 6.61 18.30 -0.42
N CYS A 349 6.07 17.58 -1.41
CA CYS A 349 6.77 16.52 -2.13
C CYS A 349 8.04 17.10 -2.75
N ARG A 350 9.19 16.76 -2.18
CA ARG A 350 10.50 17.20 -2.65
C ARG A 350 10.94 16.24 -3.74
N GLY A 351 10.31 16.41 -4.90
CA GLY A 351 10.56 15.70 -6.16
C GLY A 351 11.85 14.90 -6.21
N GLY A 352 11.78 13.69 -5.69
CA GLY A 352 12.67 12.59 -5.99
C GLY A 352 11.75 11.44 -6.30
N ARG A 353 11.23 11.37 -7.54
CA ARG A 353 10.82 10.08 -8.09
C ARG A 353 11.94 9.13 -7.72
N ARG A 354 11.70 8.17 -6.82
CA ARG A 354 12.70 7.13 -6.56
C ARG A 354 12.89 6.48 -7.91
N ALA A 355 13.99 6.82 -8.57
CA ALA A 355 14.15 6.45 -9.96
C ALA A 355 14.12 4.93 -9.96
N LEU A 356 13.08 4.36 -10.59
CA LEU A 356 12.85 2.92 -10.71
C LEU A 356 14.16 2.20 -11.05
N HIS A 357 15.00 2.88 -11.82
CA HIS A 357 16.35 2.53 -12.18
C HIS A 357 17.27 3.77 -12.19
N SER A 358 18.59 3.55 -12.07
CA SER A 358 19.57 4.58 -12.43
C SER A 358 19.67 4.74 -13.96
N GLN A 359 20.22 5.86 -14.42
CA GLN A 359 20.52 6.08 -15.84
C GLN A 359 21.96 5.65 -16.18
N PRO A 360 22.25 5.24 -17.43
CA PRO A 360 23.61 5.04 -17.90
C PRO A 360 24.40 6.36 -17.88
N THR A 361 25.68 6.30 -17.50
CA THR A 361 26.53 7.48 -17.32
C THR A 361 27.65 7.61 -18.35
N ALA A 362 27.89 6.58 -19.16
CA ALA A 362 28.86 6.58 -20.26
C ALA A 362 28.53 5.46 -21.26
N PHE A 363 29.22 5.43 -22.41
CA PHE A 363 29.12 4.30 -23.33
C PHE A 363 29.67 3.02 -22.70
N LEU A 364 28.97 1.91 -22.96
CA LEU A 364 29.32 0.62 -22.40
C LEU A 364 30.15 -0.21 -23.39
N PRO A 365 31.36 -0.67 -23.01
CA PRO A 365 32.19 -1.53 -23.85
C PRO A 365 31.78 -3.01 -23.72
N VAL A 366 30.51 -3.34 -23.92
CA VAL A 366 29.96 -4.69 -23.67
C VAL A 366 30.33 -5.66 -24.79
N GLN A 367 30.87 -6.82 -24.42
CA GLN A 367 30.95 -7.99 -25.29
C GLN A 367 29.91 -9.00 -24.84
N VAL A 368 28.92 -9.30 -25.71
CA VAL A 368 27.83 -10.23 -25.36
C VAL A 368 28.36 -11.67 -25.32
N ASP A 369 28.87 -12.09 -24.16
CA ASP A 369 29.43 -13.42 -23.91
C ASP A 369 28.82 -14.14 -22.69
N GLY A 370 27.95 -13.45 -21.94
CA GLY A 370 27.24 -13.99 -20.78
C GLY A 370 28.10 -14.07 -19.51
N GLN A 371 29.34 -13.56 -19.53
CA GLN A 371 30.25 -13.55 -18.39
C GLN A 371 30.17 -12.23 -17.64
N LYS A 372 30.19 -12.31 -16.31
CA LYS A 372 30.17 -11.12 -15.46
C LYS A 372 31.57 -10.49 -15.37
N ARG A 373 31.91 -9.57 -16.27
CA ARG A 373 33.13 -8.75 -16.19
C ARG A 373 32.81 -7.41 -15.53
N TYR A 374 33.64 -7.02 -14.57
CA TYR A 374 33.37 -5.86 -13.72
C TYR A 374 33.28 -4.55 -14.54
N PHE A 375 34.22 -4.33 -15.47
CA PHE A 375 34.36 -3.06 -16.17
C PHE A 375 33.30 -2.78 -17.25
N GLU A 376 32.60 -3.80 -17.76
CA GLU A 376 31.67 -3.64 -18.89
C GLU A 376 30.35 -2.94 -18.51
N TRP A 377 29.94 -3.05 -17.25
CA TRP A 377 28.64 -2.60 -16.76
C TRP A 377 28.73 -1.53 -15.66
N VAL A 378 29.91 -0.97 -15.40
CA VAL A 378 30.12 0.01 -14.31
C VAL A 378 29.26 1.26 -14.50
N ASN A 379 29.14 1.73 -15.74
CA ASN A 379 28.43 2.96 -16.10
C ASN A 379 27.00 2.69 -16.59
N ALA A 380 26.46 1.50 -16.33
CA ALA A 380 25.14 1.12 -16.81
C ALA A 380 24.02 1.68 -15.91
N GLY A 381 22.87 1.94 -16.52
CA GLY A 381 21.62 2.07 -15.80
C GLY A 381 21.28 0.76 -15.13
N ARG A 382 20.70 0.82 -13.93
CA ARG A 382 20.47 -0.37 -13.09
C ARG A 382 19.11 -0.29 -12.43
N TYR A 383 18.33 -1.35 -12.64
CA TYR A 383 17.10 -1.68 -11.96
C TYR A 383 17.34 -2.88 -11.02
N ILE A 384 16.79 -2.86 -9.81
CA ILE A 384 16.87 -3.97 -8.85
C ILE A 384 15.46 -4.45 -8.54
N SER A 385 15.18 -5.74 -8.75
CA SER A 385 13.86 -6.29 -8.53
C SER A 385 13.43 -6.16 -7.06
N GLY A 386 12.28 -5.51 -6.86
CA GLY A 386 11.76 -5.15 -5.54
C GLY A 386 11.94 -3.68 -5.16
N SER A 387 12.63 -2.85 -5.97
CA SER A 387 12.80 -1.41 -5.70
C SER A 387 11.56 -0.54 -5.99
N GLU A 388 10.49 -1.14 -6.49
CA GLU A 388 9.27 -0.47 -6.95
C GLU A 388 8.17 -0.41 -5.88
N ARG A 389 8.35 -1.20 -4.82
CA ARG A 389 7.37 -1.34 -3.75
C ARG A 389 7.99 -0.82 -2.47
N GLY A 390 7.23 -0.04 -1.71
CA GLY A 390 7.51 0.25 -0.31
C GLY A 390 7.79 -1.04 0.48
N THR A 391 8.37 -0.88 1.66
CA THR A 391 8.99 -1.88 2.53
C THR A 391 8.13 -3.08 2.98
N MET A 392 6.91 -3.25 2.46
CA MET A 392 5.88 -4.15 3.01
C MET A 392 5.43 -5.29 2.09
N THR A 393 6.35 -5.97 1.40
CA THR A 393 6.04 -7.30 0.85
C THR A 393 7.20 -8.26 1.13
N LEU A 394 6.88 -9.38 1.78
CA LEU A 394 7.75 -10.56 1.84
C LEU A 394 8.38 -10.78 0.47
N VAL A 395 9.71 -10.56 0.39
CA VAL A 395 10.51 -10.71 -0.82
C VAL A 395 10.55 -12.19 -1.17
N SER A 396 9.49 -12.68 -1.81
CA SER A 396 9.61 -13.85 -2.68
C SER A 396 10.51 -13.40 -3.83
N ALA A 397 11.79 -13.60 -3.59
CA ALA A 397 12.88 -13.53 -4.54
C ALA A 397 12.46 -14.02 -5.92
N GLY A 398 12.14 -13.07 -6.82
CA GLY A 398 11.91 -13.39 -8.23
C GLY A 398 13.13 -14.05 -8.86
N LEU A 399 12.91 -14.71 -9.99
CA LEU A 399 13.94 -15.24 -10.87
C LEU A 399 14.85 -14.12 -11.37
N ILE A 400 14.29 -12.95 -11.72
CA ILE A 400 15.04 -11.76 -12.10
C ILE A 400 15.40 -10.99 -10.84
N ARG A 401 16.68 -10.67 -10.66
CA ARG A 401 17.19 -9.92 -9.50
C ARG A 401 17.57 -8.50 -9.83
N ALA A 402 18.17 -8.30 -10.99
CA ALA A 402 18.53 -6.98 -11.47
C ALA A 402 18.53 -6.96 -12.99
N ILE A 403 18.20 -5.81 -13.55
CA ILE A 403 18.34 -5.51 -14.97
C ILE A 403 19.33 -4.36 -15.09
N TYR A 404 20.41 -4.60 -15.81
CA TYR A 404 21.34 -3.57 -16.22
C TYR A 404 21.09 -3.22 -17.68
N PHE A 405 21.20 -1.94 -18.01
CA PHE A 405 20.98 -1.47 -19.36
C PHE A 405 21.87 -0.28 -19.68
N GLY A 406 22.13 -0.08 -20.96
CA GLY A 406 22.87 1.06 -21.47
C GLY A 406 23.17 0.87 -22.94
N PHE A 407 24.12 1.62 -23.46
CA PHE A 407 24.31 1.71 -24.90
C PHE A 407 25.73 2.07 -25.29
N ASP A 408 26.06 1.80 -26.55
CA ASP A 408 27.14 2.48 -27.28
C ASP A 408 26.51 3.39 -28.36
N GLU A 409 27.30 3.88 -29.31
CA GLU A 409 26.82 4.72 -30.43
C GLU A 409 25.67 4.10 -31.26
N LYS A 410 25.53 2.77 -31.29
CA LYS A 410 24.69 2.04 -32.24
C LYS A 410 23.77 1.02 -31.58
N ASN A 411 24.14 0.49 -30.42
CA ASN A 411 23.53 -0.66 -29.78
C ASN A 411 22.91 -0.26 -28.44
N LEU A 412 21.73 -0.83 -28.17
CA LEU A 412 21.19 -0.98 -26.83
C LEU A 412 21.68 -2.33 -26.27
N PHE A 413 22.20 -2.30 -25.05
CA PHE A 413 22.63 -3.47 -24.29
C PHE A 413 21.72 -3.69 -23.10
N LEU A 414 21.36 -4.95 -22.86
CA LEU A 414 20.62 -5.38 -21.67
C LEU A 414 21.34 -6.55 -21.01
N ARG A 415 21.35 -6.56 -19.68
CA ARG A 415 21.86 -7.65 -18.87
C ARG A 415 20.89 -7.99 -17.77
N ILE A 416 20.68 -9.29 -17.54
CA ILE A 416 19.79 -9.82 -16.52
C ILE A 416 20.62 -10.67 -15.56
N ASP A 417 20.59 -10.30 -14.28
CA ASP A 417 21.18 -11.08 -13.18
C ASP A 417 20.07 -11.90 -12.50
N THR A 418 20.34 -13.18 -12.26
CA THR A 418 19.50 -14.10 -11.48
C THR A 418 20.14 -14.41 -10.13
N ALA A 419 19.54 -15.28 -9.31
CA ALA A 419 20.02 -15.57 -7.96
C ALA A 419 21.40 -16.26 -7.92
N LYS A 420 21.69 -17.15 -8.86
CA LYS A 420 22.95 -17.91 -8.93
C LYS A 420 23.62 -17.73 -10.28
N SER A 421 23.17 -18.50 -11.27
CA SER A 421 23.75 -18.59 -12.60
C SER A 421 22.60 -18.51 -13.58
N ALA A 422 22.61 -17.51 -14.46
CA ALA A 422 21.53 -17.31 -15.43
C ALA A 422 21.30 -18.56 -16.29
N ARG A 423 22.36 -19.30 -16.64
CA ARG A 423 22.25 -20.57 -17.38
C ARG A 423 21.40 -21.61 -16.66
N ASP A 424 21.58 -21.76 -15.35
CA ASP A 424 20.87 -22.78 -14.57
C ASP A 424 19.47 -22.29 -14.17
N ASP A 425 19.38 -21.04 -13.71
CA ASP A 425 18.16 -20.45 -13.19
C ASP A 425 17.11 -20.28 -14.30
N LEU A 426 17.52 -19.87 -15.51
CA LEU A 426 16.60 -19.65 -16.64
C LEU A 426 16.25 -20.94 -17.40
N LYS A 427 16.85 -22.09 -17.05
CA LYS A 427 16.67 -23.37 -17.78
C LYS A 427 15.22 -23.86 -17.80
N ALA A 428 14.44 -23.53 -16.77
CA ALA A 428 13.03 -23.92 -16.68
C ALA A 428 12.10 -23.07 -17.56
N LEU A 429 12.56 -21.90 -18.02
CA LEU A 429 11.77 -20.99 -18.86
C LEU A 429 11.64 -21.52 -20.28
N ASP A 430 10.48 -21.29 -20.88
CA ASP A 430 10.27 -21.51 -22.31
C ASP A 430 10.77 -20.31 -23.11
N GLU A 431 10.55 -19.11 -22.58
CA GLU A 431 10.81 -17.86 -23.29
C GLU A 431 11.03 -16.70 -22.31
N LEU A 432 11.87 -15.74 -22.69
CA LEU A 432 12.01 -14.44 -22.04
C LEU A 432 11.76 -13.35 -23.09
N ARG A 433 10.91 -12.36 -22.77
CA ARG A 433 10.52 -11.29 -23.68
C ARG A 433 10.97 -9.95 -23.15
N VAL A 434 11.64 -9.17 -23.98
CA VAL A 434 11.85 -7.73 -23.75
C VAL A 434 10.80 -7.00 -24.57
N ARG A 435 9.81 -6.40 -23.93
CA ARG A 435 8.72 -5.67 -24.60
C ARG A 435 8.95 -4.18 -24.51
N PHE A 436 8.86 -3.52 -25.65
CA PHE A 436 9.00 -2.08 -25.75
C PHE A 436 7.61 -1.42 -25.76
N LEU A 437 7.41 -0.45 -24.87
CA LEU A 437 6.32 0.51 -24.99
C LEU A 437 6.70 1.60 -25.99
N GLU A 438 7.96 2.00 -25.98
CA GLU A 438 8.56 2.86 -26.97
C GLU A 438 9.83 2.21 -27.53
N PRO A 439 9.87 1.84 -28.82
CA PRO A 439 8.78 1.88 -29.81
C PRO A 439 7.62 0.90 -29.53
N PRO A 440 6.36 1.26 -29.83
CA PRO A 440 5.22 0.38 -29.60
C PRO A 440 5.26 -0.86 -30.50
N GLU A 441 4.53 -1.90 -30.08
CA GLU A 441 4.35 -3.16 -30.81
C GLU A 441 5.67 -3.85 -31.21
N THR A 442 6.75 -3.57 -30.48
CA THR A 442 8.08 -4.12 -30.70
C THR A 442 8.49 -4.95 -29.50
N GLU A 443 9.02 -6.14 -29.74
CA GLU A 443 9.52 -7.01 -28.66
C GLU A 443 10.67 -7.89 -29.14
N ILE A 444 11.58 -8.25 -28.24
CA ILE A 444 12.61 -9.25 -28.48
C ILE A 444 12.25 -10.51 -27.71
N ARG A 445 12.21 -11.64 -28.41
CA ARG A 445 11.90 -12.95 -27.83
C ARG A 445 13.17 -13.79 -27.77
N ILE A 446 13.52 -14.25 -26.59
CA ILE A 446 14.67 -15.11 -26.31
C ILE A 446 14.14 -16.49 -25.94
N GLN A 447 14.59 -17.52 -26.64
CA GLN A 447 14.14 -18.91 -26.49
C GLN A 447 15.32 -19.88 -26.54
N GLY A 448 15.08 -21.14 -26.19
CA GLY A 448 16.08 -22.22 -26.28
C GLY A 448 16.91 -22.44 -25.01
N PHE A 449 16.42 -21.97 -23.85
CA PHE A 449 17.08 -22.14 -22.54
C PHE A 449 17.22 -23.62 -22.13
N ARG A 450 16.22 -24.46 -22.41
CA ARG A 450 16.23 -25.89 -22.06
C ARG A 450 17.24 -26.71 -22.85
N GLU A 451 17.45 -26.34 -24.11
CA GLU A 451 18.23 -27.09 -25.09
C GLU A 451 19.67 -26.57 -25.22
N ASP A 452 20.06 -25.59 -24.40
CA ASP A 452 21.34 -24.86 -24.51
C ASP A 452 21.58 -24.29 -25.93
N ARG A 453 20.51 -24.01 -26.68
CA ARG A 453 20.53 -23.43 -28.03
C ARG A 453 19.80 -22.10 -28.03
N LEU A 454 20.41 -21.12 -27.36
CA LEU A 454 19.82 -19.81 -27.17
C LEU A 454 19.64 -19.07 -28.52
N THR A 455 18.46 -18.54 -28.76
CA THR A 455 18.17 -17.68 -29.91
C THR A 455 17.39 -16.46 -29.49
N ALA A 456 17.72 -15.30 -30.05
CA ALA A 456 16.98 -14.06 -29.85
C ALA A 456 16.50 -13.50 -31.20
N LYS A 457 15.24 -13.07 -31.26
CA LYS A 457 14.66 -12.47 -32.47
C LYS A 457 13.84 -11.24 -32.12
N LEU A 458 13.99 -10.19 -32.92
CA LEU A 458 13.14 -9.00 -32.86
C LEU A 458 11.83 -9.25 -33.62
N TYR A 459 10.72 -8.88 -33.00
CA TYR A 459 9.38 -8.91 -33.56
C TYR A 459 8.79 -7.51 -33.60
N ARG A 460 8.04 -7.21 -34.66
CA ARG A 460 7.24 -6.00 -34.80
C ARG A 460 5.86 -6.36 -35.34
N HIS A 461 4.79 -5.91 -34.69
CA HIS A 461 3.41 -6.35 -34.97
C HIS A 461 3.30 -7.88 -35.03
N GLN A 462 3.92 -8.58 -34.08
CA GLN A 462 3.98 -10.04 -34.00
C GLN A 462 4.66 -10.76 -35.19
N ARG A 463 5.36 -10.01 -36.06
CA ARG A 463 6.13 -10.59 -37.19
C ARG A 463 7.62 -10.46 -36.95
N SER A 464 8.37 -11.54 -37.20
CA SER A 464 9.83 -11.57 -37.04
C SER A 464 10.50 -10.61 -38.04
N VAL A 465 11.42 -9.78 -37.56
CA VAL A 465 12.24 -8.89 -38.39
C VAL A 465 13.47 -9.66 -38.87
N ALA A 466 13.40 -10.20 -40.09
CA ALA A 466 14.38 -11.16 -40.60
C ALA A 466 15.84 -10.68 -40.69
N LYS A 467 16.07 -9.35 -40.74
CA LYS A 467 17.41 -8.74 -40.84
C LYS A 467 17.87 -8.02 -39.56
N ALA A 468 17.14 -8.15 -38.46
CA ALA A 468 17.53 -7.50 -37.21
C ALA A 468 18.78 -8.17 -36.64
N ALA A 469 19.80 -7.39 -36.31
CA ALA A 469 20.99 -7.85 -35.64
C ALA A 469 20.73 -7.86 -34.13
N VAL A 470 20.39 -9.04 -33.60
CA VAL A 470 20.20 -9.28 -32.18
C VAL A 470 21.19 -10.34 -31.74
N SER A 471 22.06 -10.02 -30.78
CA SER A 471 23.00 -10.97 -30.18
C SER A 471 22.56 -11.29 -28.76
N VAL A 472 22.67 -12.56 -28.35
CA VAL A 472 22.33 -13.00 -26.99
C VAL A 472 23.32 -14.04 -26.51
N ALA A 473 23.70 -13.97 -25.24
CA ALA A 473 24.54 -14.96 -24.58
C ALA A 473 24.03 -15.23 -23.15
N VAL A 474 24.22 -16.46 -22.68
CA VAL A 474 23.86 -16.86 -21.31
C VAL A 474 24.95 -17.76 -20.72
N GLU A 475 25.55 -17.29 -19.63
CA GLU A 475 26.44 -18.07 -18.76
C GLU A 475 26.11 -17.74 -17.30
N ARG A 476 26.95 -16.93 -16.64
CA ARG A 476 26.67 -16.44 -15.28
C ARG A 476 25.55 -15.41 -15.29
N ILE A 477 25.47 -14.62 -16.34
CA ILE A 477 24.45 -13.59 -16.60
C ILE A 477 23.85 -13.83 -17.99
N LEU A 478 22.67 -13.26 -18.24
CA LEU A 478 22.13 -13.17 -19.59
C LEU A 478 22.44 -11.78 -20.15
N GLU A 479 23.00 -11.72 -21.34
CA GLU A 479 23.30 -10.47 -22.05
C GLU A 479 22.63 -10.47 -23.42
N LEU A 480 22.19 -9.29 -23.84
CA LEU A 480 21.52 -9.04 -25.11
C LEU A 480 22.02 -7.73 -25.71
N SER A 481 22.24 -7.71 -27.03
CA SER A 481 22.42 -6.47 -27.79
C SER A 481 21.47 -6.38 -28.97
N VAL A 482 21.02 -5.16 -29.28
CA VAL A 482 20.21 -4.84 -30.46
C VAL A 482 20.57 -3.46 -31.00
N LEU A 483 20.59 -3.31 -32.32
CA LEU A 483 20.86 -2.00 -32.93
C LEU A 483 19.66 -1.05 -32.80
N PHE A 484 19.90 0.22 -32.46
CA PHE A 484 18.85 1.25 -32.40
C PHE A 484 18.12 1.42 -33.74
N ARG A 485 18.85 1.29 -34.87
CA ARG A 485 18.24 1.33 -36.22
C ARG A 485 17.21 0.22 -36.43
N ASP A 486 17.41 -0.95 -35.83
CA ASP A 486 16.50 -2.10 -35.97
C ASP A 486 15.24 -1.87 -35.10
N LEU A 487 15.41 -1.19 -33.96
CA LEU A 487 14.32 -0.63 -33.16
C LEU A 487 13.62 0.57 -33.83
N LYS A 488 14.16 1.13 -34.91
CA LYS A 488 13.69 2.39 -35.54
C LYS A 488 13.70 3.57 -34.56
N ARG A 489 14.78 3.69 -33.80
CA ARG A 489 14.99 4.81 -32.87
C ARG A 489 16.19 5.64 -33.31
N GLU A 490 15.99 6.94 -33.32
CA GLU A 490 17.01 7.95 -33.64
C GLU A 490 17.50 8.61 -32.35
N SER A 491 18.60 9.36 -32.45
CA SER A 491 19.16 10.16 -31.35
C SER A 491 18.09 10.95 -30.60
N GLU A 492 18.20 11.03 -29.28
CA GLU A 492 17.31 11.76 -28.38
C GLU A 492 15.86 11.22 -28.28
N GLN A 493 15.53 10.13 -28.97
CA GLN A 493 14.22 9.50 -28.81
C GLN A 493 14.19 8.58 -27.58
N PRO A 494 13.03 8.48 -26.89
CA PRO A 494 12.89 7.61 -25.73
C PRO A 494 12.84 6.14 -26.15
N VAL A 495 13.37 5.29 -25.27
CA VAL A 495 13.24 3.84 -25.31
C VAL A 495 12.70 3.40 -23.95
N GLN A 496 11.51 2.79 -23.96
CA GLN A 496 10.83 2.34 -22.76
C GLN A 496 10.51 0.86 -22.88
N PHE A 497 10.91 0.05 -21.90
CA PHE A 497 10.72 -1.39 -21.96
C PHE A 497 10.56 -2.06 -20.59
N TYR A 498 10.07 -3.30 -20.61
CA TYR A 498 10.08 -4.21 -19.47
C TYR A 498 10.39 -5.64 -19.94
N VAL A 499 10.75 -6.50 -19.00
CA VAL A 499 11.12 -7.89 -19.23
C VAL A 499 10.06 -8.82 -18.64
N GLU A 500 9.65 -9.83 -19.39
CA GLU A 500 8.73 -10.89 -18.94
C GLU A 500 9.35 -12.27 -19.13
N ALA A 501 9.27 -13.10 -18.09
CA ALA A 501 9.61 -14.52 -18.17
C ALA A 501 8.35 -15.36 -18.38
N PHE A 502 8.43 -16.37 -19.26
CA PHE A 502 7.34 -17.28 -19.58
C PHE A 502 7.70 -18.74 -19.33
N SER A 503 6.78 -19.49 -18.73
CA SER A 503 6.83 -20.95 -18.59
C SER A 503 5.43 -21.53 -18.79
N ASN A 504 5.33 -22.67 -19.47
CA ASN A 504 4.07 -23.31 -19.88
C ASN A 504 3.09 -22.35 -20.57
N ARG A 505 3.61 -21.43 -21.39
CA ARG A 505 2.85 -20.35 -22.08
C ARG A 505 2.16 -19.33 -21.17
N GLN A 506 2.47 -19.31 -19.88
CA GLN A 506 2.01 -18.29 -18.93
C GLN A 506 3.18 -17.39 -18.53
N SER A 507 2.90 -16.11 -18.28
CA SER A 507 3.89 -15.20 -17.71
C SER A 507 4.07 -15.59 -16.24
N VAL A 508 5.30 -15.92 -15.86
CA VAL A 508 5.65 -16.31 -14.49
C VAL A 508 6.26 -15.16 -13.71
N GLU A 509 6.84 -14.17 -14.40
CA GLU A 509 7.45 -12.99 -13.78
C GLU A 509 7.53 -11.82 -14.77
N ARG A 510 7.38 -10.60 -14.24
CA ARG A 510 7.57 -9.33 -14.95
C ARG A 510 8.52 -8.44 -14.14
N ALA A 511 9.47 -7.81 -14.82
CA ALA A 511 10.45 -6.88 -14.25
C ALA A 511 10.70 -5.71 -15.22
N PRO A 512 10.37 -4.46 -14.87
CA PRO A 512 9.66 -4.02 -13.67
C PRO A 512 8.29 -4.68 -13.44
N ARG A 513 7.87 -4.93 -12.18
CA ARG A 513 6.51 -5.44 -11.87
C ARG A 513 5.46 -4.38 -12.17
N GLU A 514 5.77 -3.13 -11.85
CA GLU A 514 5.03 -1.90 -12.12
C GLU A 514 5.95 -0.86 -12.78
N GLY A 515 5.43 -0.06 -13.70
CA GLY A 515 6.22 0.86 -14.51
C GLY A 515 7.06 0.19 -15.62
N VAL A 516 8.06 0.91 -16.12
CA VAL A 516 8.97 0.51 -17.20
C VAL A 516 10.36 1.09 -17.00
N ILE A 517 11.39 0.44 -17.57
CA ILE A 517 12.72 1.01 -17.68
C ILE A 517 12.74 2.00 -18.84
N GLU A 518 13.20 3.21 -18.58
CA GLU A 518 13.26 4.31 -19.53
C GLU A 518 14.69 4.84 -19.71
N LEU A 519 15.09 5.05 -20.95
CA LEU A 519 16.33 5.72 -21.33
C LEU A 519 16.14 6.47 -22.66
N THR A 520 17.07 7.36 -22.97
CA THR A 520 17.09 8.10 -24.23
C THR A 520 18.22 7.60 -25.11
N VAL A 521 17.97 7.43 -26.42
CA VAL A 521 19.04 7.10 -27.37
C VAL A 521 20.13 8.17 -27.32
N PRO A 522 21.41 7.80 -27.16
CA PRO A 522 22.48 8.78 -27.01
C PRO A 522 22.59 9.69 -28.22
N SER A 523 22.88 10.96 -27.97
CA SER A 523 23.39 11.85 -29.01
C SER A 523 24.85 11.55 -29.31
N PRO A 524 25.37 11.95 -30.49
CA PRO A 524 26.79 11.85 -30.79
C PRO A 524 27.69 12.57 -29.77
N ASP A 525 27.14 13.56 -29.06
CA ASP A 525 27.84 14.36 -28.06
C ASP A 525 27.66 13.83 -26.62
N PHE A 526 27.00 12.67 -26.42
CA PHE A 526 26.62 12.14 -25.11
C PHE A 526 27.80 12.09 -24.12
N GLU A 527 28.98 11.60 -24.53
CA GLU A 527 30.15 11.58 -23.67
C GLU A 527 30.65 12.99 -23.31
N MET A 528 30.61 13.95 -24.24
CA MET A 528 31.02 15.33 -23.95
C MET A 528 30.06 16.02 -22.98
N ILE A 529 28.76 15.72 -23.07
CA ILE A 529 27.72 16.25 -22.18
C ILE A 529 27.93 15.72 -20.75
N MET A 530 28.19 14.43 -20.59
CA MET A 530 28.35 13.81 -19.26
C MET A 530 29.66 14.19 -18.57
N TRP A 531 30.68 14.67 -19.29
CA TRP A 531 31.93 15.18 -18.71
C TRP A 531 31.85 16.63 -18.18
N GLN A 532 30.78 17.38 -18.51
CA GLN A 532 30.57 18.76 -18.04
C GLN A 532 29.71 18.88 -16.77
N VAL A 533 29.15 17.76 -16.29
CA VAL A 533 28.22 17.68 -15.16
C VAL A 533 28.93 17.26 -13.87
#